data_AF-A0A975MYV9-F1
#
_entry.id   AF-A0A975MYV9-F1
#
_cell.length_a   1.000
_cell.length_b   1.000
_cell.length_c   1.000
_cell.angle_alpha   90.00
_cell.angle_beta   90.00
_cell.angle_gamma   90.00
#
_symmetry.space_group_name_H-M   'P 1'
#
loop_
_entity.id
_entity.type
_entity.pdbx_description
1 polymer ?
#
loop_
_entity_poly.entity_id
_entity_poly.type
_entity_poly.pdbx_seq_one_letter_code
_entity_poly.pdbx_strand_id
1 'polypeptide(L)'
;MADGQWWTYLQAQLDRRGWKPVHLSRAAGVSESRISDWRNRGSPPTIGNARAVAEALDEPLVPLLVGAGLLTVEESRQGLAAYSVRELLDEIDTRFERVTSQVPDSPVKHPTFDRRNPLQLVADSPGDEPMRVRQEREWLSDAERPDEPGPETGA
;
A
#
# COMPACT_ATOMS: atom_id res chain seq x y z
N MET A 1 0.80 14.47 20.65
CA MET A 1 1.31 15.49 19.70
C MET A 1 2.30 14.78 18.79
N ALA A 2 2.30 15.06 17.49
CA ALA A 2 3.10 14.35 16.49
C ALA A 2 4.57 14.75 16.62
N ASP A 3 5.21 14.31 17.69
CA ASP A 3 6.56 14.75 18.05
C ASP A 3 7.56 14.14 17.04
N GLY A 4 8.01 14.96 16.09
CA GLY A 4 9.13 14.64 15.20
C GLY A 4 8.85 13.67 14.05
N GLN A 5 7.62 13.18 13.85
CA GLN A 5 7.30 12.23 12.76
C GLN A 5 7.67 12.77 11.37
N TRP A 6 7.41 14.06 11.13
CA TRP A 6 7.85 14.76 9.93
C TRP A 6 9.36 14.65 9.70
N TRP A 7 10.17 14.95 10.72
CA TRP A 7 11.62 14.87 10.60
C TRP A 7 12.10 13.44 10.42
N THR A 8 11.54 12.48 11.16
CA THR A 8 11.90 11.06 11.03
C THR A 8 11.66 10.55 9.61
N TYR A 9 10.51 10.89 9.02
CA TYR A 9 10.21 10.54 7.64
C TYR A 9 11.20 11.21 6.66
N LEU A 10 11.44 12.52 6.81
CA LEU A 10 12.39 13.23 5.96
C LEU A 10 13.79 12.64 6.08
N GLN A 11 14.26 12.34 7.28
CA GLN A 11 15.56 11.76 7.51
C GLN A 11 15.71 10.43 6.75
N ALA A 12 14.70 9.56 6.79
CA ALA A 12 14.71 8.33 6.01
C ALA A 12 14.78 8.60 4.49
N GLN A 13 14.06 9.62 3.99
CA GLN A 13 14.10 10.00 2.57
C GLN A 13 15.45 10.60 2.14
N LEU A 14 16.09 11.35 3.03
CA LEU A 14 17.43 11.89 2.82
C LEU A 14 18.48 10.77 2.82
N ASP A 15 18.42 9.86 3.78
CA ASP A 15 19.36 8.74 3.89
C ASP A 15 19.31 7.84 2.65
N ARG A 16 18.11 7.55 2.12
CA ARG A 16 17.93 6.80 0.86
C ARG A 16 18.59 7.46 -0.35
N ARG A 17 18.66 8.79 -0.36
CA ARG A 17 19.26 9.60 -1.43
C ARG A 17 20.73 9.94 -1.16
N GLY A 18 21.28 9.57 -0.01
CA GLY A 18 22.61 10.02 0.45
C GLY A 18 22.66 11.53 0.71
N TRP A 19 21.53 12.15 1.00
CA TRP A 19 21.42 13.59 1.20
C TRP A 19 21.70 14.00 2.64
N LYS A 20 22.31 15.17 2.79
CA LYS A 20 22.43 15.88 4.07
C LYS A 20 21.32 16.92 4.17
N PRO A 21 20.98 17.40 5.38
CA PRO A 21 19.96 18.43 5.56
C PRO A 21 20.22 19.71 4.74
N VAL A 22 21.49 20.06 4.54
CA VAL A 22 21.89 21.18 3.67
C VAL A 22 21.53 20.96 2.19
N HIS A 23 21.54 19.72 1.70
CA HIS A 23 21.10 19.42 0.34
C HIS A 23 19.61 19.66 0.20
N LEU A 24 18.81 19.23 1.19
CA LEU A 24 17.38 19.50 1.22
C LEU A 24 17.09 21.00 1.27
N SER A 25 17.83 21.76 2.10
CA SER A 25 17.69 23.22 2.18
C SER A 25 17.86 23.87 0.81
N ARG A 26 18.92 23.49 0.08
CA ARG A 26 19.22 24.03 -1.25
C ARG A 26 18.21 23.60 -2.30
N ALA A 27 17.81 22.32 -2.30
CA ALA A 27 16.90 21.78 -3.29
C ALA A 27 15.46 22.30 -3.11
N ALA A 28 14.98 22.35 -1.87
CA ALA A 28 13.62 22.79 -1.56
C ALA A 28 13.50 24.31 -1.35
N GLY A 29 14.61 25.06 -1.33
CA GLY A 29 14.60 26.48 -0.99
C GLY A 29 14.11 26.79 0.43
N VAL A 30 14.15 25.79 1.33
CA VAL A 30 13.74 25.94 2.74
C VAL A 30 14.94 26.30 3.58
N SER A 31 14.82 27.28 4.47
CA SER A 31 15.95 27.72 5.30
C SER A 31 16.46 26.64 6.25
N GLU A 32 17.76 26.61 6.50
CA GLU A 32 18.38 25.66 7.44
C GLU A 32 17.82 25.79 8.86
N SER A 33 17.48 26.99 9.30
CA SER A 33 16.80 27.21 10.60
C SER A 33 15.47 26.48 10.66
N ARG A 34 14.69 26.48 9.56
CA ARG A 34 13.40 25.80 9.54
C ARG A 34 13.59 24.27 9.59
N ILE A 35 14.58 23.76 8.88
CA ILE A 35 14.95 22.34 8.94
C ILE A 35 15.44 21.95 10.35
N SER A 36 16.20 22.82 11.00
CA SER A 36 16.61 22.64 12.40
C SER A 36 15.41 22.63 13.34
N ASP A 37 14.40 23.50 13.14
CA ASP A 37 13.19 23.50 13.96
C ASP A 37 12.38 22.21 13.78
N TRP A 38 12.28 21.67 12.57
CA TRP A 38 11.67 20.36 12.31
C TRP A 38 12.38 19.24 13.07
N ARG A 39 13.72 19.24 13.02
CA ARG A 39 14.55 18.23 13.66
C ARG A 39 14.52 18.29 15.18
N ASN A 40 14.68 19.48 15.74
CA ASN A 40 14.95 19.65 17.17
C ASN A 40 13.69 19.95 17.98
N ARG A 41 12.70 20.62 17.36
CA ARG A 41 11.45 21.02 18.03
C ARG A 41 10.25 20.19 17.58
N GLY A 42 10.43 19.29 16.61
CA GLY A 42 9.34 18.49 16.05
C GLY A 42 8.23 19.32 15.41
N SER A 43 8.52 20.57 15.03
CA SER A 43 7.49 21.45 14.48
C SER A 43 7.00 20.93 13.13
N PRO A 44 5.67 20.91 12.88
CA PRO A 44 5.15 20.49 11.58
C PRO A 44 5.51 21.51 10.49
N PRO A 45 5.62 21.07 9.21
CA PRO A 45 5.79 21.98 8.09
C PRO A 45 4.49 22.75 7.83
N THR A 46 4.60 23.92 7.22
CA THR A 46 3.46 24.53 6.53
C THR A 46 3.21 23.79 5.21
N ILE A 47 2.00 23.90 4.64
CA ILE A 47 1.70 23.30 3.33
C ILE A 47 2.65 23.79 2.24
N GLY A 48 3.02 25.08 2.25
CA GLY A 48 4.00 25.63 1.30
C GLY A 48 5.37 24.96 1.39
N ASN A 49 5.87 24.75 2.61
CA ASN A 49 7.14 24.06 2.82
C ASN A 49 7.04 22.57 2.47
N ALA A 50 5.93 21.92 2.79
CA ALA A 50 5.72 20.52 2.43
C ALA A 50 5.70 20.33 0.91
N ARG A 51 5.08 21.26 0.16
CA ARG A 51 5.10 21.25 -1.32
C ARG A 51 6.52 21.41 -1.86
N ALA A 52 7.28 22.38 -1.36
CA ALA A 52 8.65 22.59 -1.79
C ALA A 52 9.56 21.38 -1.51
N VAL A 53 9.34 20.71 -0.37
CA VAL A 53 10.04 19.48 -0.03
C VAL A 53 9.61 18.30 -0.92
N ALA A 54 8.32 18.17 -1.23
CA ALA A 54 7.80 17.17 -2.15
C ALA A 54 8.42 17.29 -3.55
N GLU A 55 8.44 18.51 -4.09
CA GLU A 55 9.09 18.83 -5.37
C GLU A 55 10.60 18.52 -5.34
N ALA A 56 11.30 18.90 -4.27
CA ALA A 56 12.73 18.63 -4.13
C ALA A 56 13.07 17.13 -4.04
N LEU A 57 12.16 16.32 -3.50
CA LEU A 57 12.34 14.87 -3.37
C LEU A 57 11.83 14.10 -4.58
N ASP A 58 11.19 14.76 -5.54
CA ASP A 58 10.44 14.16 -6.66
C ASP A 58 9.39 13.16 -6.17
N GLU A 59 8.66 13.54 -5.12
CA GLU A 59 7.63 12.72 -4.48
C GLU A 59 6.27 13.43 -4.55
N PRO A 60 5.16 12.73 -4.76
CA PRO A 60 3.85 13.36 -4.71
C PRO A 60 3.53 13.85 -3.28
N LEU A 61 2.99 15.08 -3.16
CA LEU A 61 2.75 15.74 -1.87
C LEU A 61 1.89 14.93 -0.91
N VAL A 62 0.78 14.35 -1.39
CA VAL A 62 -0.18 13.64 -0.53
C VAL A 62 0.45 12.38 0.09
N PRO A 63 1.04 11.44 -0.69
CA PRO A 63 1.83 10.32 -0.14
C PRO A 63 2.91 10.75 0.85
N LEU A 64 3.59 11.87 0.59
CA LEU A 64 4.60 12.41 1.49
C LEU A 64 4.00 12.83 2.84
N LEU A 65 2.87 13.54 2.84
CA LEU A 65 2.17 13.94 4.06
C LEU A 65 1.64 12.74 4.85
N VAL A 66 1.15 11.71 4.16
CA VAL A 66 0.70 10.45 4.77
C VAL A 66 1.86 9.69 5.39
N GLY A 67 2.96 9.53 4.65
CA GLY A 67 4.16 8.85 5.14
C GLY A 67 4.79 9.54 6.35
N ALA A 68 4.64 10.86 6.44
CA ALA A 68 5.07 11.66 7.58
C ALA A 68 4.07 11.68 8.75
N GLY A 69 2.91 11.02 8.65
CA GLY A 69 1.88 10.99 9.69
C GLY A 69 1.12 12.30 9.86
N LEU A 70 1.23 13.24 8.90
CA LEU A 70 0.51 14.51 8.92
C LEU A 70 -0.90 14.40 8.33
N LEU A 71 -1.15 13.35 7.55
CA LEU A 71 -2.46 12.92 7.08
C LEU A 71 -2.60 11.42 7.34
N THR A 72 -3.81 10.99 7.69
CA THR A 72 -4.20 9.58 7.64
C THR A 72 -4.45 9.15 6.20
N VAL A 73 -4.45 7.84 5.97
CA VAL A 73 -4.79 7.27 4.66
C VAL A 73 -6.23 7.64 4.29
N GLU A 74 -7.14 7.63 5.27
CA GLU A 74 -8.55 7.97 5.12
C GLU A 74 -8.74 9.44 4.72
N GLU A 75 -8.05 10.37 5.38
CA GLU A 75 -8.10 11.81 5.04
C GLU A 75 -7.50 12.10 3.66
N SER A 76 -6.49 11.33 3.24
CA SER A 76 -5.84 11.50 1.94
C SER A 76 -6.69 11.03 0.76
N ARG A 77 -7.69 10.19 1.03
CA ARG A 77 -8.53 9.58 0.00
C ARG A 77 -9.80 10.39 -0.17
N GLN A 78 -10.12 10.67 -1.43
CA GLN A 78 -11.45 11.13 -1.79
C GLN A 78 -12.33 9.90 -2.02
N GLY A 79 -13.51 9.88 -1.40
CA GLY A 79 -14.47 8.79 -1.60
C GLY A 79 -14.88 8.70 -3.07
N LEU A 80 -15.08 7.48 -3.58
CA LEU A 80 -15.47 7.26 -4.99
C LEU A 80 -16.77 7.98 -5.36
N ALA A 81 -17.66 8.21 -4.39
CA ALA A 81 -18.90 8.97 -4.56
C ALA A 81 -18.69 10.45 -4.93
N ALA A 82 -17.48 10.98 -4.79
CA ALA A 82 -17.14 12.32 -5.25
C ALA A 82 -16.92 12.42 -6.77
N TYR A 83 -16.82 11.27 -7.45
CA TYR A 83 -16.60 11.19 -8.89
C TYR A 83 -17.84 10.64 -9.58
N SER A 84 -18.10 11.11 -10.79
CA SER A 84 -19.07 10.47 -11.66
C SER A 84 -18.58 9.10 -12.13
N VAL A 85 -19.51 8.21 -12.46
CA VAL A 85 -19.18 6.89 -13.04
C VAL A 85 -18.34 7.04 -14.31
N ARG A 86 -18.58 8.09 -15.10
CA ARG A 86 -17.82 8.32 -16.34
C ARG A 86 -16.36 8.66 -16.06
N GLU A 87 -16.09 9.56 -15.12
CA GLU A 87 -14.73 9.90 -14.73
C GLU A 87 -13.97 8.69 -14.17
N LEU A 88 -14.65 7.81 -13.44
CA LEU A 88 -14.05 6.57 -12.94
C LEU A 88 -13.71 5.60 -14.08
N LEU A 89 -14.58 5.45 -15.08
CA LEU A 89 -14.31 4.60 -16.24
C LEU A 89 -13.13 5.14 -17.06
N ASP A 90 -13.10 6.44 -17.31
CA ASP A 90 -12.00 7.08 -18.07
C ASP A 90 -10.63 6.89 -17.36
N GLU A 91 -10.59 6.99 -16.02
CA GLU A 91 -9.36 6.73 -15.25
C GLU A 91 -8.95 5.25 -15.27
N ILE A 92 -9.93 4.32 -15.22
CA ILE A 92 -9.65 2.88 -15.33
C ILE A 92 -9.03 2.57 -16.69
N ASP A 93 -9.61 3.06 -17.77
CA ASP A 93 -9.09 2.86 -19.13
C ASP A 93 -7.66 3.41 -19.24
N THR A 94 -7.44 4.65 -18.78
CA THR A 94 -6.12 5.30 -18.79
C THR A 94 -5.08 4.51 -17.98
N ARG A 95 -5.45 3.97 -16.82
CA ARG A 95 -4.53 3.12 -16.03
C ARG A 95 -4.27 1.79 -16.69
N PHE A 96 -5.30 1.17 -17.26
CA PHE A 96 -5.18 -0.12 -17.92
C PHE A 96 -4.21 -0.03 -19.10
N GLU A 97 -4.34 0.96 -19.97
CA GLU A 97 -3.42 1.22 -21.09
C GLU A 97 -1.97 1.44 -20.62
N ARG A 98 -1.79 2.19 -19.54
CA ARG A 98 -0.45 2.43 -18.97
C ARG A 98 0.18 1.15 -18.42
N VAL A 99 -0.62 0.28 -17.81
CA VAL A 99 -0.13 -1.00 -17.29
C VAL A 99 0.18 -1.95 -18.43
N THR A 100 -0.71 -2.09 -19.41
CA THR A 100 -0.53 -3.02 -20.53
C THR A 100 0.62 -2.60 -21.45
N SER A 101 0.87 -1.30 -21.63
CA SER A 101 2.04 -0.81 -22.38
C SER A 101 3.39 -1.08 -21.71
N GLN A 102 3.41 -1.37 -20.40
CA GLN A 102 4.61 -1.75 -19.66
C GLN A 102 4.83 -3.26 -19.60
N VAL A 103 3.82 -4.06 -19.96
CA VAL A 103 3.96 -5.52 -20.06
C VAL A 103 4.58 -5.81 -21.43
N PRO A 104 5.74 -6.50 -21.51
CA PRO A 104 6.29 -6.92 -22.79
C PRO A 104 5.28 -7.79 -23.54
N ASP A 105 5.19 -7.63 -24.86
CA ASP A 105 4.58 -8.62 -25.78
C ASP A 105 5.41 -9.91 -25.77
N SER A 106 5.57 -10.53 -24.60
CA SER A 106 5.90 -11.95 -24.56
C SER A 106 4.70 -12.66 -25.14
N PRO A 107 4.89 -13.65 -26.03
CA PRO A 107 3.80 -14.50 -26.44
C PRO A 107 3.27 -15.13 -25.16
N VAL A 108 2.11 -14.62 -24.71
CA VAL A 108 1.35 -15.26 -23.65
C VAL A 108 1.18 -16.67 -24.17
N LYS A 109 1.84 -17.64 -23.51
CA LYS A 109 1.51 -19.04 -23.73
C LYS A 109 0.06 -19.12 -23.29
N HIS A 110 -0.86 -18.98 -24.24
CA HIS A 110 -2.21 -19.45 -24.06
C HIS A 110 -2.02 -20.87 -23.56
N PRO A 111 -2.50 -21.23 -22.36
CA PRO A 111 -2.62 -22.63 -22.02
C PRO A 111 -3.61 -23.18 -23.04
N THR A 112 -3.10 -23.61 -24.20
CA THR A 112 -3.79 -24.56 -25.04
C THR A 112 -3.98 -25.74 -24.11
N PHE A 113 -5.22 -25.94 -23.68
CA PHE A 113 -5.66 -27.18 -23.08
C PHE A 113 -5.44 -28.26 -24.13
N ASP A 114 -4.20 -28.73 -24.22
CA ASP A 114 -3.85 -29.87 -25.03
C ASP A 114 -4.35 -31.09 -24.27
N ARG A 115 -5.51 -31.59 -24.72
CA ARG A 115 -6.14 -32.81 -24.23
C ARG A 115 -5.21 -34.04 -24.27
N ARG A 116 -4.03 -33.95 -24.90
CA ARG A 116 -3.05 -35.02 -25.04
C ARG A 116 -1.77 -34.82 -24.22
N ASN A 117 -1.66 -33.75 -23.42
CA ASN A 117 -0.50 -33.54 -22.55
C ASN A 117 -0.65 -34.34 -21.24
N PRO A 118 0.12 -35.42 -21.02
CA PRO A 118 -0.05 -36.31 -19.87
C PRO A 118 0.36 -35.67 -18.54
N LEU A 119 0.93 -34.46 -18.54
CA LEU A 119 1.29 -33.72 -17.33
C LEU A 119 0.17 -32.80 -16.80
N GLN A 120 -1.02 -32.80 -17.43
CA GLN A 120 -2.19 -32.05 -16.94
C GLN A 120 -3.20 -32.91 -16.19
N LEU A 121 -2.93 -34.21 -16.00
CA LEU A 121 -3.75 -35.12 -15.19
C LEU A 121 -3.15 -35.26 -13.77
N VAL A 122 -3.05 -34.14 -13.05
CA VAL A 122 -2.92 -34.15 -11.57
C VAL A 122 -4.20 -33.56 -10.95
N ALA A 123 -5.32 -33.76 -11.64
CA ALA A 123 -6.65 -33.59 -11.09
C ALA A 123 -7.33 -34.96 -11.20
N ASP A 124 -7.71 -35.49 -10.04
CA ASP A 124 -8.66 -36.58 -9.84
C ASP A 124 -8.14 -38.02 -10.02
N SER A 125 -7.09 -38.37 -9.26
CA SER A 125 -7.13 -39.71 -8.62
C SER A 125 -8.21 -39.67 -7.53
N PRO A 126 -9.23 -40.54 -7.55
CA PRO A 126 -10.41 -40.46 -6.67
C PRO A 126 -10.14 -40.92 -5.22
N GLY A 127 -8.98 -40.57 -4.65
CA GLY A 127 -8.56 -41.05 -3.33
C GLY A 127 -7.75 -40.09 -2.47
N ASP A 128 -7.20 -39.00 -3.02
CA ASP A 128 -6.41 -38.04 -2.24
C ASP A 128 -7.01 -36.64 -2.37
N GLU A 129 -7.82 -36.27 -1.37
CA GLU A 129 -8.32 -34.92 -1.20
C GLU A 129 -7.11 -33.98 -0.96
N PRO A 130 -6.92 -32.93 -1.78
CA PRO A 130 -5.77 -32.04 -1.61
C PRO A 130 -5.78 -31.40 -0.23
N MET A 131 -4.62 -31.41 0.44
CA MET A 131 -4.42 -30.99 1.84
C MET A 131 -5.08 -29.65 2.21
N ARG A 132 -5.16 -28.73 1.22
CA ARG A 132 -5.79 -27.42 1.35
C ARG A 132 -7.30 -27.49 1.54
N VAL A 133 -7.98 -28.37 0.82
CA VAL A 133 -9.43 -28.61 0.92
C VAL A 133 -9.75 -29.30 2.25
N ARG A 134 -8.86 -30.17 2.73
CA ARG A 134 -8.98 -30.81 4.04
C ARG A 134 -8.86 -29.78 5.18
N GLN A 135 -7.88 -28.87 5.10
CA GLN A 135 -7.72 -27.77 6.07
C GLN A 135 -8.90 -26.80 6.06
N GLU A 136 -9.42 -26.41 4.89
CA GLU A 136 -10.57 -25.51 4.80
C GLU A 136 -11.84 -26.14 5.38
N ARG A 137 -12.05 -27.45 5.17
CA ARG A 137 -13.16 -28.19 5.81
C ARG A 137 -13.03 -28.26 7.32
N GLU A 138 -11.82 -28.49 7.83
CA GLU A 138 -11.54 -28.56 9.27
C GLU A 138 -11.79 -27.19 9.95
N TRP A 139 -11.36 -26.10 9.30
CA TRP A 139 -11.63 -24.73 9.77
C TRP A 139 -13.12 -24.36 9.75
N LEU A 140 -13.86 -24.74 8.70
CA LEU A 140 -15.29 -24.46 8.60
C LEU A 140 -16.10 -25.26 9.63
N SER A 141 -15.69 -26.48 9.95
CA SER A 141 -16.38 -27.33 10.93
C SER A 141 -16.09 -26.95 12.38
N ASP A 142 -14.93 -26.36 12.70
CA ASP A 142 -14.68 -25.76 14.01
C ASP A 142 -15.46 -24.44 14.21
N ALA A 143 -15.74 -23.69 13.13
CA ALA A 143 -16.51 -22.44 13.19
C ALA A 143 -18.04 -22.64 13.35
N GLU A 144 -18.56 -23.83 13.01
CA GLU A 144 -19.97 -24.20 13.16
C GLU A 144 -20.28 -24.96 14.46
N ARG A 145 -19.28 -25.23 15.31
CA ARG A 145 -19.50 -25.89 16.59
C ARG A 145 -20.14 -24.88 17.57
N PRO A 146 -21.39 -25.10 18.02
CA PRO A 146 -22.02 -24.18 18.96
C PRO A 146 -21.25 -24.16 20.28
N ASP A 147 -21.08 -22.97 20.87
CA ASP A 147 -20.49 -22.80 22.20
C ASP A 147 -21.21 -23.72 23.20
N GLU A 148 -20.50 -24.73 23.73
CA GLU A 148 -21.03 -25.52 24.83
C GLU A 148 -21.27 -24.59 26.03
N PRO A 149 -22.44 -24.64 26.67
CA PRO A 149 -22.67 -23.86 27.88
C PRO A 149 -21.68 -24.33 28.96
N GLY A 150 -20.84 -23.39 29.40
CA GLY A 150 -19.85 -23.62 30.46
C GLY A 150 -20.51 -24.17 31.73
N PRO A 151 -19.75 -24.91 32.56
CA PRO A 151 -20.31 -25.64 33.70
C PRO A 151 -21.02 -24.69 34.65
N GLU A 152 -22.29 -24.99 34.92
CA GLU A 152 -23.11 -24.32 35.92
C GLU A 152 -22.37 -24.35 37.27
N THR A 153 -21.97 -23.17 37.75
CA THR A 153 -21.56 -22.99 39.14
C THR A 153 -22.79 -23.13 40.01
N GLY A 154 -23.00 -24.34 40.55
CA GLY A 154 -24.00 -24.64 41.55
C GLY A 154 -23.82 -23.79 42.81
N ALA A 155 -24.93 -23.27 43.31
CA ALA A 155 -25.07 -22.57 44.59
C ALA A 155 -25.25 -23.54 45.76
#